data_AF-A0A3C1DE11-F1
#
_entry.id   AF-A0A3C1DE11-F1
#
_cell.length_a   1.000
_cell.length_b   1.000
_cell.length_c   1.000
_cell.angle_alpha   90.00
_cell.angle_beta   90.00
_cell.angle_gamma   90.00
#
_symmetry.space_group_name_H-M   'P 1'
#
loop_
_entity.id
_entity.type
_entity.pdbx_description
1 polymer ?
#
loop_
_entity_poly.entity_id
_entity_poly.type
_entity_poly.pdbx_seq_one_letter_code
_entity_poly.pdbx_strand_id
1 'polypeptide(L)'
;EYCLVMEYVDGIPIYDHDRLRAAGYNLNEIGEKMLDNYATQILEHGFFHADPHPGNIIVRNGRVVYIDLGIMGQLSPAERAGFSTIIEAVGEQDASKLKDALLSFAVQRDNSVIDHSRFLADLDLLLTSYASCDVSNLDIGQLLSDVMGVTRMSRVTLPSSVTNVSRGIVTIEGTIADFIPNESIASIINDHIMRSGNPLDRAQDLALDMLNEMRKATEGITRAAGYSGEALRMLTRGQLKTNMEMLGSDSLITSLAKIMNRLTIGIIIAGLFIGSSLYARYGGEQAIFGIPLISFFGFLGAFILSVWVVFDIWRRR
;
A
#
# COMPACT_ATOMS: atom_id res chain seq x y z
N GLU A 1 -44.84 17.29 -7.76
CA GLU A 1 -44.77 15.88 -8.15
C GLU A 1 -44.06 15.79 -9.48
N TYR A 2 -43.12 14.87 -9.64
CA TYR A 2 -42.39 14.65 -10.90
C TYR A 2 -42.90 13.34 -11.52
N CYS A 3 -43.25 13.36 -12.81
CA CYS A 3 -43.71 12.20 -13.57
C CYS A 3 -42.79 12.00 -14.77
N LEU A 4 -42.29 10.77 -14.95
CA LEU A 4 -41.50 10.34 -16.11
C LEU A 4 -42.35 9.35 -16.92
N VAL A 5 -42.53 9.61 -18.22
CA VAL A 5 -43.26 8.74 -19.15
C VAL A 5 -42.29 8.27 -20.22
N MET A 6 -42.22 6.96 -20.44
CA MET A 6 -41.31 6.30 -21.38
C MET A 6 -42.09 5.28 -22.24
N GLU A 7 -41.45 4.75 -23.28
CA GLU A 7 -42.01 3.63 -24.04
C GLU A 7 -42.21 2.41 -23.13
N TYR A 8 -43.36 1.74 -23.26
CA TYR A 8 -43.60 0.49 -22.56
C TYR A 8 -42.78 -0.65 -23.19
N VAL A 9 -41.93 -1.27 -22.37
CA VAL A 9 -41.11 -2.43 -22.79
C VAL A 9 -41.87 -3.71 -22.45
N ASP A 10 -42.49 -4.32 -23.45
CA ASP A 10 -43.11 -5.64 -23.33
C ASP A 10 -42.04 -6.74 -23.44
N GLY A 11 -41.57 -7.26 -22.31
CA GLY A 11 -40.54 -8.30 -22.23
C GLY A 11 -40.57 -9.08 -20.92
N ILE A 12 -39.61 -9.98 -20.75
CA ILE A 12 -39.48 -10.83 -19.56
C ILE A 12 -38.41 -10.23 -18.64
N PRO A 13 -38.70 -9.98 -17.35
CA PRO A 13 -37.70 -9.52 -16.40
C PRO A 13 -36.52 -10.49 -16.33
N ILE A 14 -35.29 -9.98 -16.24
CA ILE A 14 -34.12 -10.87 -16.33
C ILE A 14 -34.08 -11.90 -15.20
N TYR A 15 -34.55 -11.56 -14.00
CA TYR A 15 -34.58 -12.48 -12.85
C TYR A 15 -35.56 -13.66 -13.01
N ASP A 16 -36.46 -13.64 -14.01
CA ASP A 16 -37.44 -14.71 -14.27
C ASP A 16 -36.84 -15.77 -15.21
N HIS A 17 -35.86 -16.51 -14.71
CA HIS A 17 -35.06 -17.46 -15.49
C HIS A 17 -35.92 -18.56 -16.14
N ASP A 18 -36.93 -19.04 -15.42
CA ASP A 18 -37.81 -20.11 -15.90
C ASP A 18 -38.66 -19.64 -17.07
N ARG A 19 -39.19 -18.41 -17.00
CA ARG A 19 -39.96 -17.84 -18.10
C ARG A 19 -39.10 -17.52 -19.31
N LEU A 20 -37.85 -17.08 -19.10
CA LEU A 20 -36.89 -16.90 -20.19
C LEU A 20 -36.60 -18.21 -20.92
N ARG A 21 -36.32 -19.29 -20.18
CA ARG A 21 -36.12 -20.62 -20.75
C ARG A 21 -37.36 -21.14 -21.47
N ALA A 22 -38.54 -20.99 -20.87
CA ALA A 22 -39.81 -21.39 -21.47
C ALA A 22 -40.13 -20.62 -22.77
N ALA A 23 -39.68 -19.37 -22.86
CA ALA A 23 -39.77 -18.56 -24.07
C ALA A 23 -38.71 -18.91 -25.14
N GLY A 24 -37.83 -19.88 -24.87
CA GLY A 24 -36.81 -20.37 -25.82
C GLY A 24 -35.52 -19.55 -25.84
N TYR A 25 -35.29 -18.68 -24.85
CA TYR A 25 -34.04 -17.92 -24.79
C TYR A 25 -32.88 -18.78 -24.27
N ASN A 26 -31.69 -18.54 -24.84
CA ASN A 26 -30.44 -19.05 -24.30
C ASN A 26 -29.90 -18.08 -23.24
N LEU A 27 -29.84 -18.52 -21.98
CA LEU A 27 -29.37 -17.69 -20.87
C LEU A 27 -27.88 -17.34 -21.00
N ASN A 28 -27.05 -18.27 -21.46
CA ASN A 28 -25.62 -18.00 -21.67
C ASN A 28 -25.43 -16.87 -22.68
N GLU A 29 -26.15 -16.92 -23.80
CA GLU A 29 -26.12 -15.88 -24.83
C GLU A 29 -26.57 -14.51 -24.29
N ILE A 30 -27.58 -14.48 -23.40
CA ILE A 30 -28.03 -13.24 -22.76
C ILE A 30 -26.95 -12.70 -21.82
N GLY A 31 -26.30 -13.57 -21.04
CA GLY A 31 -25.21 -13.21 -20.14
C GLY A 31 -24.01 -12.63 -20.90
N GLU A 32 -23.57 -13.28 -21.97
CA GLU A 32 -22.50 -12.80 -22.85
C GLU A 32 -22.84 -11.41 -23.43
N LYS A 33 -24.06 -11.24 -23.97
CA LYS A 33 -24.52 -9.95 -24.50
C LYS A 33 -24.54 -8.85 -23.44
N MET A 34 -24.90 -9.19 -22.20
CA MET A 34 -24.93 -8.24 -21.10
C MET A 34 -23.52 -7.79 -20.71
N LEU A 35 -22.58 -8.73 -20.59
CA LEU A 35 -21.18 -8.41 -20.30
C LEU A 35 -20.52 -7.62 -21.43
N ASP A 36 -20.72 -8.03 -22.67
CA ASP A 36 -20.18 -7.35 -23.85
C ASP A 36 -20.73 -5.91 -23.92
N ASN A 37 -22.04 -5.74 -23.70
CA ASN A 37 -22.65 -4.41 -23.64
C ASN A 37 -22.09 -3.55 -22.49
N TYR A 38 -21.86 -4.15 -21.31
CA TYR A 38 -21.35 -3.43 -20.16
C TYR A 38 -19.86 -3.06 -20.31
N ALA A 39 -19.08 -3.94 -20.93
CA ALA A 39 -17.69 -3.67 -21.30
C ALA A 39 -17.62 -2.50 -22.30
N THR A 40 -18.47 -2.47 -23.33
CA THR A 40 -18.58 -1.33 -24.26
C THR A 40 -18.92 -0.02 -23.53
N GLN A 41 -19.88 -0.05 -22.60
CA GLN A 41 -20.25 1.13 -21.81
C GLN A 41 -19.06 1.74 -21.05
N ILE A 42 -18.24 0.90 -20.40
CA ILE A 42 -17.08 1.34 -19.62
C ILE A 42 -15.90 1.72 -20.54
N LEU A 43 -15.51 0.81 -21.42
CA LEU A 43 -14.24 0.85 -22.14
C LEU A 43 -14.32 1.71 -23.41
N GLU A 44 -15.46 1.75 -24.11
CA GLU A 44 -15.62 2.48 -25.37
C GLU A 44 -16.34 3.82 -25.20
N HIS A 45 -17.41 3.84 -24.41
CA HIS A 45 -18.25 5.04 -24.26
C HIS A 45 -17.86 5.88 -23.05
N GLY A 46 -17.32 5.26 -21.98
CA GLY A 46 -17.11 5.94 -20.71
C GLY A 46 -18.41 6.42 -20.05
N PHE A 47 -19.54 5.83 -20.42
CA PHE A 47 -20.85 6.14 -19.87
C PHE A 47 -21.54 4.82 -19.57
N PHE A 48 -21.76 4.56 -18.28
CA PHE A 48 -22.08 3.21 -17.81
C PHE A 48 -23.13 3.24 -16.71
N HIS A 49 -23.87 2.14 -16.59
CA HIS A 49 -24.82 1.95 -15.50
C HIS A 49 -24.10 1.46 -14.25
N ALA A 50 -24.08 2.26 -13.19
CA ALA A 50 -23.33 1.94 -11.96
C ALA A 50 -24.11 1.03 -10.98
N ASP A 51 -25.31 0.59 -11.34
CA ASP A 51 -26.14 -0.34 -10.56
C ASP A 51 -27.12 -1.14 -11.45
N PRO A 52 -26.63 -1.99 -12.37
CA PRO A 52 -27.44 -2.77 -13.31
C PRO A 52 -28.14 -3.95 -12.61
N HIS A 53 -28.93 -3.68 -11.58
CA HIS A 53 -29.62 -4.69 -10.78
C HIS A 53 -30.64 -5.48 -11.63
N PRO A 54 -30.91 -6.77 -11.35
CA PRO A 54 -31.83 -7.58 -12.15
C PRO A 54 -33.23 -6.98 -12.27
N GLY A 55 -33.69 -6.23 -11.26
CA GLY A 55 -34.98 -5.54 -11.28
C GLY A 55 -35.10 -4.46 -12.36
N ASN A 56 -33.96 -3.95 -12.86
CA ASN A 56 -33.90 -2.84 -13.82
C ASN A 56 -33.67 -3.32 -15.25
N ILE A 57 -33.74 -4.64 -15.49
CA ILE A 57 -33.38 -5.23 -16.78
C ILE A 57 -34.49 -6.15 -17.27
N ILE A 58 -34.87 -5.94 -18.52
CA ILE A 58 -35.86 -6.73 -19.25
C ILE A 58 -35.22 -7.31 -20.51
N VAL A 59 -35.55 -8.56 -20.82
CA VAL A 59 -35.21 -9.20 -22.08
C VAL A 59 -36.41 -9.12 -23.03
N ARG A 60 -36.19 -8.51 -24.20
CA ARG A 60 -37.21 -8.38 -25.25
C ARG A 60 -36.61 -8.73 -26.60
N ASN A 61 -37.20 -9.72 -27.28
CA ASN A 61 -36.75 -10.19 -28.60
C ASN A 61 -35.24 -10.52 -28.65
N GLY A 62 -34.73 -11.15 -27.59
CA GLY A 62 -33.31 -11.52 -27.47
C GLY A 62 -32.34 -10.35 -27.25
N ARG A 63 -32.87 -9.17 -26.88
CA ARG A 63 -32.11 -7.97 -26.51
C ARG A 63 -32.26 -7.66 -25.04
N VAL A 64 -31.18 -7.18 -24.43
CA VAL A 64 -31.15 -6.64 -23.07
C VAL A 64 -31.63 -5.19 -23.09
N VAL A 65 -32.59 -4.85 -22.24
CA VAL A 65 -33.18 -3.51 -22.13
C VAL A 65 -33.09 -3.02 -20.69
N TYR A 66 -32.39 -1.90 -20.47
CA TYR A 66 -32.35 -1.21 -19.19
C TYR A 66 -33.57 -0.29 -19.07
N ILE A 67 -34.34 -0.42 -17.99
CA ILE A 67 -35.56 0.38 -17.74
C ILE A 67 -35.38 1.44 -16.66
N ASP A 68 -34.35 1.29 -15.83
CA ASP A 68 -33.91 2.31 -14.87
C ASP A 68 -32.52 2.79 -15.28
N LEU A 69 -32.34 4.11 -15.28
CA LEU A 69 -31.08 4.79 -15.57
C LEU A 69 -30.77 5.81 -14.45
N GLY A 70 -31.28 5.58 -13.24
CA GLY A 70 -31.15 6.49 -12.11
C GLY A 70 -29.74 6.57 -11.54
N ILE A 71 -28.92 5.54 -11.75
CA ILE A 71 -27.53 5.48 -11.29
C ILE A 71 -26.60 5.24 -12.48
N MET A 72 -26.28 6.32 -13.20
CA MET A 72 -25.30 6.33 -14.28
C MET A 72 -23.99 6.96 -13.82
N GLY A 73 -22.88 6.44 -14.33
CA GLY A 73 -21.54 6.99 -14.15
C GLY A 73 -20.94 7.47 -15.46
N GLN A 74 -19.97 8.38 -15.35
CA GLN A 74 -19.18 8.86 -16.47
C GLN A 74 -17.69 8.76 -16.13
N LEU A 75 -16.90 8.32 -17.11
CA LEU A 75 -15.45 8.26 -17.06
C LEU A 75 -14.89 9.24 -18.08
N SER A 76 -13.96 10.08 -17.65
CA SER A 76 -13.10 10.83 -18.54
C SER A 76 -12.19 9.89 -19.35
N PRO A 77 -11.64 10.33 -20.49
CA PRO A 77 -10.67 9.53 -21.26
C PRO A 77 -9.47 9.06 -20.43
N ALA A 78 -8.99 9.90 -19.50
CA ALA A 78 -7.89 9.56 -18.60
C ALA A 78 -8.29 8.45 -17.62
N GLU A 79 -9.50 8.52 -17.05
CA GLU A 79 -10.01 7.48 -16.16
C GLU A 79 -10.25 6.16 -16.89
N ARG A 80 -10.75 6.20 -18.13
CA ARG A 80 -10.90 5.00 -18.97
C ARG A 80 -9.58 4.31 -19.22
N ALA A 81 -8.56 5.06 -19.60
CA ALA A 81 -7.22 4.53 -19.83
C ALA A 81 -6.66 3.87 -18.55
N GLY A 82 -6.81 4.54 -17.40
CA GLY A 82 -6.39 3.98 -16.12
C GLY A 82 -7.12 2.68 -15.75
N PHE A 83 -8.39 2.54 -16.13
CA PHE A 83 -9.18 1.33 -15.88
C PHE A 83 -8.67 0.14 -16.69
N SER A 84 -8.33 0.38 -17.96
CA SER A 84 -7.67 -0.63 -18.80
C SER A 84 -6.34 -1.08 -18.18
N THR A 85 -5.54 -0.15 -17.65
CA THR A 85 -4.28 -0.48 -16.96
C THR A 85 -4.50 -1.31 -15.69
N ILE A 86 -5.58 -1.07 -14.93
CA ILE A 86 -5.91 -1.90 -13.76
C ILE A 86 -6.22 -3.34 -14.19
N ILE A 87 -7.07 -3.52 -15.21
CA ILE A 87 -7.44 -4.85 -15.72
C ILE A 87 -6.21 -5.60 -16.22
N GLU A 88 -5.35 -4.91 -16.96
CA GLU A 88 -4.10 -5.45 -17.48
C GLU A 88 -3.15 -5.87 -16.35
N ALA A 89 -2.95 -5.00 -15.34
CA ALA A 89 -2.09 -5.29 -14.19
C ALA A 89 -2.56 -6.50 -13.38
N VAL A 90 -3.88 -6.65 -13.22
CA VAL A 90 -4.48 -7.85 -12.60
C VAL A 90 -4.20 -9.10 -13.44
N GLY A 91 -4.38 -9.02 -14.76
CA GLY A 91 -4.13 -10.14 -15.67
C GLY A 91 -2.65 -10.57 -15.72
N GLU A 92 -1.74 -9.61 -15.63
CA GLU A 92 -0.28 -9.84 -15.57
C GLU A 92 0.24 -10.21 -14.18
N GLN A 93 -0.62 -10.14 -13.15
CA GLN A 93 -0.24 -10.30 -11.74
C GLN A 93 0.87 -9.32 -11.31
N ASP A 94 0.86 -8.10 -11.88
CA ASP A 94 1.85 -7.06 -11.58
C ASP A 94 1.32 -6.09 -10.53
N ALA A 95 1.68 -6.33 -9.26
CA ALA A 95 1.32 -5.49 -8.13
C ALA A 95 1.85 -4.05 -8.25
N SER A 96 3.02 -3.86 -8.88
CA SER A 96 3.59 -2.53 -9.06
C SER A 96 2.80 -1.74 -10.08
N LYS A 97 2.47 -2.35 -11.23
CA LYS A 97 1.62 -1.74 -12.26
C LYS A 97 0.23 -1.43 -11.71
N LEU A 98 -0.35 -2.33 -10.91
CA LEU A 98 -1.63 -2.11 -10.25
C LEU A 98 -1.58 -0.92 -9.28
N LYS A 99 -0.53 -0.85 -8.44
CA LYS A 99 -0.32 0.27 -7.51
C LYS A 99 -0.23 1.60 -8.25
N ASP A 100 0.57 1.65 -9.31
CA ASP A 100 0.78 2.87 -10.08
C ASP A 100 -0.51 3.30 -10.82
N ALA A 101 -1.28 2.34 -11.33
CA ALA A 101 -2.59 2.60 -11.92
C ALA A 101 -3.58 3.17 -10.88
N LEU A 102 -3.70 2.57 -9.70
CA LEU A 102 -4.55 3.06 -8.61
C LEU A 102 -4.14 4.47 -8.13
N LEU A 103 -2.84 4.72 -8.04
CA LEU A 103 -2.32 6.05 -7.68
C LEU A 103 -2.55 7.10 -8.78
N SER A 104 -2.67 6.70 -10.05
CA SER A 104 -3.02 7.63 -11.14
C SER A 104 -4.42 8.23 -10.97
N PHE A 105 -5.34 7.49 -10.34
CA PHE A 105 -6.69 7.95 -10.00
C PHE A 105 -6.74 8.75 -8.70
N ALA A 106 -5.76 8.57 -7.82
CA ALA A 106 -5.81 9.14 -6.48
C ALA A 106 -5.94 10.66 -6.55
N VAL A 107 -7.02 11.18 -5.97
CA VAL A 107 -7.24 12.63 -5.89
C VAL A 107 -6.16 13.18 -4.98
N GLN A 108 -5.22 13.93 -5.56
CA GLN A 108 -4.01 14.48 -4.91
C GLN A 108 -4.30 15.01 -3.49
N ARG A 109 -4.13 14.14 -2.50
CA ARG A 109 -3.92 14.53 -1.11
C ARG A 109 -2.62 13.90 -0.70
N ASP A 110 -1.65 14.78 -0.48
CA ASP A 110 -0.37 14.56 0.17
C ASP A 110 0.13 13.11 0.12
N ASN A 111 0.73 12.72 -1.03
CA ASN A 111 1.34 11.39 -1.21
C ASN A 111 2.37 11.05 -0.11
N SER A 112 2.85 12.05 0.65
CA SER A 112 3.72 11.87 1.81
C SER A 112 3.07 11.08 2.97
N VAL A 113 1.74 10.96 3.00
CA VAL A 113 1.00 10.19 4.02
C VAL A 113 0.85 8.71 3.63
N ILE A 114 1.03 8.37 2.36
CA ILE A 114 0.86 7.00 1.85
C ILE A 114 2.16 6.23 2.08
N ASP A 115 2.06 5.15 2.86
CA ASP A 115 3.13 4.16 2.96
C ASP A 115 3.14 3.30 1.68
N HIS A 116 3.88 3.75 0.67
CA HIS A 116 3.97 3.08 -0.63
C HIS A 116 4.51 1.66 -0.53
N SER A 117 5.43 1.39 0.41
CA SER A 117 6.02 0.06 0.61
C SER A 117 4.98 -0.91 1.16
N ARG A 118 4.22 -0.48 2.16
CA ARG A 118 3.12 -1.27 2.70
C ARG A 118 2.00 -1.48 1.69
N PHE A 119 1.60 -0.43 0.96
CA PHE A 119 0.55 -0.55 -0.04
C PHE A 119 0.91 -1.54 -1.15
N LEU A 120 2.17 -1.50 -1.63
CA LEU A 120 2.66 -2.48 -2.60
C LEU A 120 2.62 -3.90 -2.05
N ALA A 121 3.07 -4.11 -0.81
CA ALA A 121 3.07 -5.43 -0.19
C ALA A 121 1.63 -5.98 0.02
N ASP A 122 0.69 -5.13 0.41
CA ASP A 122 -0.72 -5.51 0.58
C ASP A 122 -1.37 -5.89 -0.77
N LEU A 123 -1.05 -5.17 -1.86
CA LEU A 123 -1.51 -5.51 -3.21
C LEU A 123 -0.87 -6.79 -3.75
N ASP A 124 0.41 -7.02 -3.49
CA ASP A 124 1.14 -8.22 -3.89
C ASP A 124 0.58 -9.47 -3.20
N LEU A 125 0.29 -9.38 -1.90
CA LEU A 125 -0.37 -10.44 -1.15
C LEU A 125 -1.75 -10.77 -1.73
N LEU A 126 -2.53 -9.73 -2.06
CA LEU A 126 -3.84 -9.86 -2.67
C LEU A 126 -3.73 -10.57 -4.02
N LEU A 127 -2.91 -10.09 -4.96
CA LEU A 127 -2.75 -10.72 -6.26
C LEU A 127 -2.26 -12.17 -6.15
N THR A 128 -1.37 -12.46 -5.21
CA THR A 128 -0.88 -13.82 -4.94
C THR A 128 -2.01 -14.77 -4.52
N SER A 129 -2.97 -14.32 -3.71
CA SER A 129 -4.13 -15.15 -3.32
C SER A 129 -5.03 -15.52 -4.48
N TYR A 130 -5.07 -14.68 -5.52
CA TYR A 130 -5.83 -14.92 -6.74
C TYR A 130 -5.02 -15.62 -7.84
N ALA A 131 -3.68 -15.57 -7.76
CA ALA A 131 -2.78 -16.20 -8.72
C ALA A 131 -2.86 -17.74 -8.71
N SER A 132 -3.26 -18.33 -7.58
CA SER A 132 -3.46 -19.79 -7.45
C SER A 132 -4.80 -20.29 -7.98
N CYS A 133 -5.72 -19.39 -8.34
CA CYS A 133 -7.00 -19.74 -8.94
C CYS A 133 -6.82 -19.83 -10.47
N ASP A 134 -7.35 -20.89 -11.09
CA ASP A 134 -7.52 -20.87 -12.55
C ASP A 134 -8.37 -19.64 -12.92
N VAL A 135 -8.01 -18.95 -14.01
CA VAL A 135 -8.72 -17.74 -14.51
C VAL A 135 -10.23 -18.01 -14.67
N SER A 136 -10.61 -19.26 -14.96
CA SER A 136 -11.99 -19.74 -15.05
C SER A 136 -12.80 -19.68 -13.75
N ASN A 137 -12.15 -19.56 -12.59
CA ASN A 137 -12.79 -19.49 -11.26
C ASN A 137 -12.51 -18.16 -10.53
N LEU A 138 -12.01 -17.14 -11.23
CA LEU A 138 -11.74 -15.85 -10.63
C LEU A 138 -13.03 -15.05 -10.43
N ASP A 139 -13.41 -14.82 -9.17
CA ASP A 139 -14.47 -13.89 -8.80
C ASP A 139 -13.94 -12.45 -8.88
N ILE A 140 -14.32 -11.75 -9.96
CA ILE A 140 -13.83 -10.38 -10.23
C ILE A 140 -14.41 -9.41 -9.21
N GLY A 141 -15.65 -9.60 -8.79
CA GLY A 141 -16.35 -8.72 -7.86
C GLY A 141 -15.71 -8.75 -6.49
N GLN A 142 -15.32 -9.93 -6.02
CA GLN A 142 -14.56 -10.11 -4.79
C GLN A 142 -13.16 -9.52 -4.93
N LEU A 143 -12.45 -9.78 -6.03
CA LEU A 143 -11.14 -9.19 -6.28
C LEU A 143 -11.19 -7.66 -6.24
N LEU A 144 -12.14 -7.05 -6.95
CA LEU A 144 -12.33 -5.60 -6.97
C LEU A 144 -12.70 -5.06 -5.59
N SER A 145 -13.55 -5.78 -4.85
CA SER A 145 -13.91 -5.41 -3.48
C SER A 145 -12.68 -5.41 -2.56
N ASP A 146 -11.81 -6.41 -2.69
CA ASP A 146 -10.58 -6.53 -1.92
C ASP A 146 -9.56 -5.44 -2.31
N VAL A 147 -9.40 -5.15 -3.60
CA VAL A 147 -8.56 -4.04 -4.09
C VAL A 147 -9.05 -2.70 -3.52
N MET A 148 -10.36 -2.47 -3.54
CA MET A 148 -10.97 -1.29 -2.93
C MET A 148 -10.75 -1.24 -1.41
N GLY A 149 -10.78 -2.39 -0.74
CA GLY A 149 -10.47 -2.55 0.68
C GLY A 149 -9.03 -2.15 1.00
N VAL A 150 -8.05 -2.70 0.28
CA VAL A 150 -6.62 -2.37 0.43
C VAL A 150 -6.38 -0.89 0.17
N THR A 151 -6.94 -0.35 -0.91
CA THR A 151 -6.82 1.07 -1.27
C THR A 151 -7.31 1.98 -0.14
N ARG A 152 -8.43 1.63 0.50
CA ARG A 152 -8.99 2.36 1.64
C ARG A 152 -8.11 2.26 2.89
N MET A 153 -7.56 1.08 3.18
CA MET A 153 -6.65 0.85 4.30
C MET A 153 -5.36 1.65 4.16
N SER A 154 -4.84 1.76 2.94
CA SER A 154 -3.66 2.57 2.59
C SER A 154 -3.96 4.07 2.47
N ARG A 155 -5.17 4.52 2.83
CA ARG A 155 -5.64 5.91 2.80
C ARG A 155 -5.60 6.56 1.41
N VAL A 156 -5.58 5.75 0.37
CA VAL A 156 -5.68 6.22 -1.01
C VAL A 156 -7.14 6.57 -1.28
N THR A 157 -7.39 7.83 -1.66
CA THR A 157 -8.76 8.31 -1.95
C THR A 157 -9.01 8.24 -3.44
N LEU A 158 -9.85 7.28 -3.84
CA LEU A 158 -10.30 7.14 -5.23
C LEU A 158 -11.50 8.07 -5.51
N PRO A 159 -11.64 8.54 -6.76
CA PRO A 159 -12.79 9.34 -7.18
C PRO A 159 -14.06 8.48 -7.22
N SER A 160 -15.22 9.13 -7.13
CA SER A 160 -16.52 8.46 -7.11
C SER A 160 -16.80 7.67 -8.40
N SER A 161 -16.26 8.15 -9.53
CA SER A 161 -16.29 7.46 -10.82
C SER A 161 -15.72 6.05 -10.72
N VAL A 162 -14.57 5.88 -10.07
CA VAL A 162 -13.92 4.57 -9.91
C VAL A 162 -14.75 3.65 -9.02
N THR A 163 -15.20 4.16 -7.86
CA THR A 163 -16.04 3.39 -6.95
C THR A 163 -17.36 2.96 -7.58
N ASN A 164 -17.90 3.76 -8.50
CA ASN A 164 -19.15 3.46 -9.20
C ASN A 164 -18.95 2.36 -10.25
N VAL A 165 -17.82 2.35 -10.96
CA VAL A 165 -17.49 1.25 -11.89
C VAL A 165 -17.36 -0.06 -11.12
N SER A 166 -16.61 -0.07 -10.01
CA SER A 166 -16.46 -1.27 -9.18
C SER A 166 -17.81 -1.80 -8.71
N ARG A 167 -18.71 -0.91 -8.24
CA ARG A 167 -20.07 -1.30 -7.85
C ARG A 167 -20.84 -1.92 -9.02
N GLY A 168 -20.84 -1.27 -10.18
CA GLY A 168 -21.60 -1.78 -11.31
C GLY A 168 -21.07 -3.12 -11.83
N ILE A 169 -19.75 -3.37 -11.77
CA ILE A 169 -19.16 -4.69 -12.08
C ILE A 169 -19.66 -5.75 -11.09
N VAL A 170 -19.62 -5.47 -9.78
CA VAL A 170 -20.12 -6.40 -8.75
C VAL A 170 -21.61 -6.68 -8.93
N THR A 171 -22.42 -5.66 -9.21
CA THR A 171 -23.87 -5.83 -9.43
C THR A 171 -24.16 -6.64 -10.70
N ILE A 172 -23.43 -6.41 -11.80
CA ILE A 172 -23.68 -7.14 -13.04
C ILE A 172 -23.25 -8.60 -12.92
N GLU A 173 -22.12 -8.87 -12.26
CA GLU A 173 -21.68 -10.23 -11.93
C GLU A 173 -22.74 -10.97 -11.10
N GLY A 174 -23.25 -10.35 -10.04
CA GLY A 174 -24.35 -10.92 -9.27
C GLY A 174 -25.64 -11.13 -10.07
N THR A 175 -25.88 -10.32 -11.11
CA THR A 175 -27.06 -10.41 -11.99
C THR A 175 -26.97 -11.58 -12.97
N ILE A 176 -25.77 -11.89 -13.46
CA ILE A 176 -25.54 -12.91 -14.49
C ILE A 176 -24.92 -14.20 -13.96
N ALA A 177 -24.61 -14.30 -12.66
CA ALA A 177 -23.97 -15.46 -12.06
C ALA A 177 -24.70 -16.78 -12.41
N ASP A 178 -26.04 -16.76 -12.43
CA ASP A 178 -26.87 -17.92 -12.79
C ASP A 178 -26.95 -18.19 -14.31
N PHE A 179 -26.52 -17.23 -15.14
CA PHE A 179 -26.55 -17.29 -16.61
C PHE A 179 -25.26 -17.85 -17.20
N ILE A 180 -24.14 -17.69 -16.49
CA ILE A 180 -22.81 -18.04 -16.99
C ILE A 180 -22.06 -18.91 -15.96
N PRO A 181 -22.58 -20.09 -15.60
CA PRO A 181 -22.05 -20.87 -14.47
C PRO A 181 -20.64 -21.45 -14.69
N ASN A 182 -20.06 -21.34 -15.89
CA ASN A 182 -18.77 -21.95 -16.25
C ASN A 182 -17.85 -21.04 -17.10
N GLU A 183 -18.16 -19.75 -17.24
CA GLU A 183 -17.24 -18.83 -17.92
C GLU A 183 -16.80 -17.72 -16.98
N SER A 184 -15.53 -17.36 -17.08
CA SER A 184 -14.99 -16.26 -16.32
C SER A 184 -15.39 -14.95 -16.96
N ILE A 185 -15.91 -14.03 -16.16
CA ILE A 185 -16.13 -12.64 -16.57
C ILE A 185 -14.81 -12.04 -17.06
N ALA A 186 -13.67 -12.48 -16.51
CA ALA A 186 -12.34 -12.05 -16.95
C ALA A 186 -12.06 -12.43 -18.40
N SER A 187 -12.40 -13.66 -18.82
CA SER A 187 -12.20 -14.08 -20.21
C SER A 187 -13.09 -13.30 -21.16
N ILE A 188 -14.34 -13.01 -20.77
CA ILE A 188 -15.27 -12.26 -21.62
C ILE A 188 -14.83 -10.80 -21.77
N ILE A 189 -14.37 -10.17 -20.69
CA ILE A 189 -13.81 -8.81 -20.73
C ILE A 189 -12.51 -8.79 -21.55
N ASN A 190 -11.62 -9.77 -21.37
CA ASN A 190 -10.39 -9.86 -22.14
C ASN A 190 -10.68 -10.07 -23.63
N ASP A 191 -11.61 -10.96 -23.97
CA ASP A 191 -12.04 -11.18 -25.36
C ASP A 191 -12.69 -9.93 -25.96
N HIS A 192 -13.46 -9.19 -25.16
CA HIS A 192 -14.01 -7.90 -25.58
C HIS A 192 -12.90 -6.88 -25.86
N ILE A 193 -11.91 -6.75 -24.97
CA ILE A 193 -10.72 -5.90 -25.18
C ILE A 193 -9.97 -6.33 -26.45
N MET A 194 -9.87 -7.64 -26.70
CA MET A 194 -9.19 -8.20 -27.88
C MET A 194 -9.98 -7.96 -29.18
N ARG A 195 -11.32 -8.00 -29.13
CA ARG A 195 -12.21 -7.78 -30.30
C ARG A 195 -12.42 -6.31 -30.65
N SER A 196 -12.44 -5.40 -29.67
CA SER A 196 -12.75 -3.98 -29.88
C SER A 196 -11.59 -3.15 -30.43
N GLY A 197 -10.34 -3.63 -30.29
CA GLY A 197 -9.17 -2.92 -30.82
C GLY A 197 -8.94 -3.19 -32.31
N ASN A 198 -9.11 -2.16 -33.14
CA ASN A 198 -8.67 -2.18 -34.53
C ASN A 198 -7.13 -2.33 -34.56
N PRO A 199 -6.53 -3.18 -35.40
CA PRO A 199 -5.08 -3.38 -35.43
C PRO A 199 -4.28 -2.10 -35.69
N LEU A 200 -4.88 -1.19 -36.47
CA LEU A 200 -4.30 0.11 -36.82
C LEU A 200 -4.31 1.07 -35.62
N ASP A 201 -5.41 1.10 -34.88
CA ASP A 201 -5.58 1.95 -33.69
C ASP A 201 -4.69 1.45 -32.56
N ARG A 202 -4.58 0.12 -32.36
CA ARG A 202 -3.63 -0.46 -31.42
C ARG A 202 -2.19 -0.09 -31.75
N ALA A 203 -1.79 -0.15 -33.02
CA ALA A 203 -0.43 0.22 -33.41
C ALA A 203 -0.14 1.71 -33.16
N GLN A 204 -1.14 2.57 -33.34
CA GLN A 204 -1.05 3.99 -33.06
C GLN A 204 -0.99 4.29 -31.55
N ASP A 205 -1.83 3.61 -30.75
CA ASP A 205 -1.85 3.71 -29.29
C ASP A 205 -0.53 3.20 -28.69
N LEU A 206 -0.02 2.05 -29.15
CA LEU A 206 1.26 1.52 -28.70
C LEU A 206 2.42 2.48 -29.00
N ALA A 207 2.37 3.15 -30.16
CA ALA A 207 3.37 4.15 -30.53
C ALA A 207 3.28 5.42 -29.66
N LEU A 208 2.06 5.88 -29.34
CA LEU A 208 1.83 7.00 -28.43
C LEU A 208 2.23 6.68 -26.99
N ASP A 209 1.93 5.47 -26.51
CA ASP A 209 2.33 5.00 -25.18
C ASP A 209 3.84 4.86 -25.09
N MET A 210 4.49 4.31 -26.11
CA MET A 210 5.95 4.24 -26.17
C MET A 210 6.60 5.63 -26.14
N LEU A 211 6.02 6.62 -26.83
CA LEU A 211 6.45 8.02 -26.74
C LEU A 211 6.24 8.62 -25.34
N ASN A 212 5.09 8.34 -24.71
CA ASN A 212 4.79 8.81 -23.36
C ASN A 212 5.72 8.18 -22.32
N GLU A 213 6.00 6.88 -22.41
CA GLU A 213 6.95 6.19 -21.54
C GLU A 213 8.38 6.67 -21.76
N MET A 214 8.79 6.92 -23.02
CA MET A 214 10.08 7.56 -23.29
C MET A 214 10.17 8.95 -22.66
N ARG A 215 9.09 9.73 -22.71
CA ARG A 215 9.03 11.05 -22.07
C ARG A 215 9.12 10.93 -20.54
N LYS A 216 8.35 10.02 -19.92
CA LYS A 216 8.41 9.76 -18.47
C LYS A 216 9.79 9.28 -18.03
N ALA A 217 10.42 8.38 -18.79
CA ALA A 217 11.78 7.92 -18.54
C ALA A 217 12.79 9.07 -18.64
N THR A 218 12.65 9.95 -19.63
CA THR A 218 13.49 11.15 -19.80
C THR A 218 13.30 12.13 -18.63
N GLU A 219 12.06 12.37 -18.21
CA GLU A 219 11.74 13.17 -17.02
C GLU A 219 12.29 12.53 -15.73
N GLY A 220 12.23 11.21 -15.62
CA GLY A 220 12.77 10.44 -14.50
C GLY A 220 14.30 10.59 -14.42
N ILE A 221 14.99 10.47 -15.54
CA ILE A 221 16.45 10.67 -15.64
C ILE A 221 16.82 12.11 -15.27
N THR A 222 16.09 13.10 -15.77
CA THR A 222 16.37 14.51 -15.45
C THR A 222 16.09 14.84 -13.99
N ARG A 223 15.01 14.30 -13.39
CA ARG A 223 14.75 14.42 -11.95
C ARG A 223 15.83 13.74 -11.11
N ALA A 224 16.24 12.52 -11.48
CA ALA A 224 17.30 11.79 -10.79
C ALA A 224 18.64 12.55 -10.85
N ALA A 225 18.98 13.14 -11.99
CA ALA A 225 20.14 14.02 -12.14
C ALA A 225 20.03 15.27 -11.26
N GLY A 226 18.86 15.88 -11.18
CA GLY A 226 18.56 17.00 -10.28
C GLY A 226 18.77 16.64 -8.82
N TYR A 227 18.16 15.55 -8.34
CA TYR A 227 18.32 15.06 -6.96
C TYR A 227 19.75 14.66 -6.64
N SER A 228 20.48 14.08 -7.61
CA SER A 228 21.89 13.74 -7.44
C SER A 228 22.74 15.00 -7.25
N GLY A 229 22.49 16.04 -8.05
CA GLY A 229 23.16 17.34 -7.91
C GLY A 229 22.84 18.04 -6.59
N GLU A 230 21.59 17.93 -6.14
CA GLU A 230 21.14 18.46 -4.85
C GLU A 230 21.76 17.70 -3.66
N ALA A 231 21.80 16.37 -3.72
CA ALA A 231 22.47 15.53 -2.73
C ALA A 231 23.99 15.83 -2.66
N LEU A 232 24.65 15.99 -3.81
CA LEU A 232 26.06 16.42 -3.86
C LEU A 232 26.26 17.81 -3.24
N ARG A 233 25.33 18.74 -3.49
CA ARG A 233 25.35 20.07 -2.86
C ARG A 233 25.13 20.00 -1.35
N MET A 234 24.23 19.16 -0.87
CA MET A 234 24.01 18.95 0.55
C MET A 234 25.23 18.31 1.23
N LEU A 235 25.90 17.36 0.56
CA LEU A 235 27.17 16.76 1.00
C LEU A 235 28.28 17.81 1.11
N THR A 236 28.50 18.60 0.06
CA THR A 236 29.56 19.62 0.03
C THR A 236 29.32 20.76 1.01
N ARG A 237 28.06 21.04 1.38
CA ARG A 237 27.68 22.05 2.37
C ARG A 237 27.55 21.51 3.80
N GLY A 238 27.79 20.22 4.02
CA GLY A 238 27.60 19.58 5.33
C GLY A 238 26.16 19.63 5.85
N GLN A 239 25.18 19.83 4.96
CA GLN A 239 23.76 19.95 5.28
C GLN A 239 23.04 18.60 5.29
N LEU A 240 23.78 17.51 5.03
CA LEU A 240 23.23 16.17 5.05
C LEU A 240 22.95 15.76 6.49
N LYS A 241 21.75 16.13 6.97
CA LYS A 241 21.18 15.63 8.21
C LYS A 241 20.68 14.21 7.94
N THR A 242 21.53 13.22 8.22
CA THR A 242 21.04 11.86 8.38
C THR A 242 20.17 11.83 9.64
N ASN A 243 18.86 11.56 9.50
CA ASN A 243 18.06 11.05 10.61
C ASN A 243 18.54 9.63 10.88
N MET A 244 19.73 9.49 11.46
CA MET A 244 20.00 8.32 12.26
C MET A 244 19.08 8.43 13.47
N GLU A 245 17.94 7.76 13.42
CA GLU A 245 17.33 7.23 14.63
C GLU A 245 18.37 6.28 15.24
N MET A 246 19.32 6.87 15.95
CA MET A 246 20.29 6.16 16.75
C MET A 246 19.51 5.66 17.97
N LEU A 247 18.76 4.57 17.77
CA LEU A 247 18.22 3.71 18.81
C LEU A 247 19.34 3.45 19.83
N GLY A 248 19.37 4.23 20.92
CA GLY A 248 20.33 4.06 22.01
C GLY A 248 21.42 5.15 22.18
N SER A 249 21.26 6.38 21.69
CA SER A 249 22.20 7.46 22.07
C SER A 249 22.23 7.71 23.60
N ASP A 250 21.05 7.77 24.24
CA ASP A 250 20.97 7.95 25.70
C ASP A 250 21.61 6.80 26.47
N SER A 251 21.47 5.56 26.00
CA SER A 251 22.05 4.38 26.67
C SER A 251 23.58 4.33 26.52
N LEU A 252 24.13 4.77 25.38
CA LEU A 252 25.57 4.88 25.15
C LEU A 252 26.20 5.98 25.99
N ILE A 253 25.62 7.19 26.01
CA ILE A 253 26.12 8.31 26.82
C ILE A 253 26.06 7.94 28.31
N THR A 254 24.97 7.32 28.75
CA THR A 254 24.83 6.86 30.14
C THR A 254 25.83 5.76 30.49
N SER A 255 26.16 4.87 29.54
CA SER A 255 27.19 3.84 29.74
C SER A 255 28.59 4.43 29.82
N LEU A 256 28.89 5.41 28.97
CA LEU A 256 30.15 6.17 29.01
C LEU A 256 30.32 6.92 30.33
N ALA A 257 29.27 7.60 30.80
CA ALA A 257 29.27 8.30 32.08
C ALA A 257 29.53 7.33 33.26
N LYS A 258 28.94 6.12 33.24
CA LYS A 258 29.18 5.08 34.25
C LYS A 258 30.63 4.61 34.27
N ILE A 259 31.22 4.39 33.09
CA ILE A 259 32.64 3.98 32.98
C ILE A 259 33.55 5.08 33.52
N MET A 260 33.31 6.34 33.13
CA MET A 260 34.09 7.49 33.60
C MET A 260 34.02 7.64 35.12
N ASN A 261 32.84 7.53 35.73
CA ASN A 261 32.70 7.62 37.18
C ASN A 261 33.46 6.50 37.91
N ARG A 262 33.42 5.27 37.40
CA ARG A 262 34.18 4.14 37.96
C ARG A 262 35.69 4.37 37.87
N LEU A 263 36.15 4.93 36.75
CA LEU A 263 37.55 5.26 36.54
C LEU A 263 38.01 6.35 37.52
N THR A 264 37.23 7.43 37.69
CA THR A 264 37.54 8.50 38.65
C THR A 264 37.64 7.97 40.09
N ILE A 265 36.71 7.12 40.51
CA ILE A 265 36.74 6.54 41.87
C ILE A 265 37.94 5.59 42.02
N GLY A 266 38.28 4.82 40.99
CA GLY A 266 39.49 4.00 40.97
C GLY A 266 40.77 4.82 41.15
N ILE A 267 40.86 5.99 40.50
CA ILE A 267 41.99 6.92 40.68
C ILE A 267 42.02 7.47 42.12
N ILE A 268 40.87 7.84 42.69
CA ILE A 268 40.80 8.34 44.08
C ILE A 268 41.24 7.27 45.07
N ILE A 269 40.80 6.01 44.89
CA ILE A 269 41.20 4.88 45.73
C ILE A 269 42.72 4.67 45.63
N ALA A 270 43.27 4.65 44.42
CA ALA A 270 44.71 4.50 44.20
C ALA A 270 45.49 5.65 44.86
N GLY A 271 45.02 6.90 44.73
CA GLY A 271 45.62 8.07 45.36
C GLY A 271 45.57 8.01 46.89
N LEU A 272 44.43 7.63 47.47
CA LEU A 272 44.29 7.43 48.91
C LEU A 272 45.22 6.31 49.40
N PHE A 273 45.32 5.20 48.67
CA PHE A 273 46.15 4.07 49.05
C PHE A 273 47.65 4.42 48.99
N ILE A 274 48.10 5.03 47.88
CA ILE A 274 49.50 5.46 47.69
C ILE A 274 49.85 6.57 48.70
N GLY A 275 49.00 7.57 48.86
CA GLY A 275 49.22 8.69 49.80
C GLY A 275 49.28 8.21 51.25
N SER A 276 48.36 7.33 51.65
CA SER A 276 48.35 6.74 53.00
C SER A 276 49.57 5.86 53.26
N SER A 277 50.01 5.10 52.26
CA SER A 277 51.21 4.25 52.32
C SER A 277 52.50 5.05 52.42
N LEU A 278 52.64 6.13 51.64
CA LEU A 278 53.78 7.03 51.75
C LEU A 278 53.81 7.74 53.10
N TYR A 279 52.68 8.27 53.57
CA TYR A 279 52.61 8.94 54.87
C TYR A 279 52.91 7.98 56.03
N ALA A 280 52.49 6.71 55.93
CA ALA A 280 52.74 5.70 56.95
C ALA A 280 54.24 5.48 57.21
N ARG A 281 55.09 5.80 56.22
CA ARG A 281 56.54 5.65 56.29
C ARG A 281 57.25 6.84 56.95
N TYR A 282 56.59 8.00 57.06
CA TYR A 282 57.21 9.26 57.47
C TYR A 282 56.48 10.01 58.61
N GLY A 283 55.24 9.64 58.97
CA GLY A 283 54.37 10.47 59.80
C GLY A 283 54.02 9.92 61.19
N GLY A 284 54.15 10.77 62.22
CA GLY A 284 53.26 10.86 63.39
C GLY A 284 53.56 10.00 64.64
N GLU A 285 53.70 10.66 65.80
CA GLU A 285 53.81 10.04 67.13
C GLU A 285 52.51 9.35 67.60
N GLN A 286 51.36 9.69 67.01
CA GLN A 286 50.05 9.12 67.35
C GLN A 286 49.68 8.01 66.36
N ALA A 287 49.78 6.76 66.81
CA ALA A 287 49.48 5.58 66.02
C ALA A 287 48.29 4.79 66.59
N ILE A 288 47.46 4.26 65.69
CA ILE A 288 46.43 3.27 66.01
C ILE A 288 46.86 1.96 65.35
N PHE A 289 46.96 0.88 66.13
CA PHE A 289 47.47 -0.43 65.67
C PHE A 289 48.85 -0.38 64.97
N GLY A 290 49.72 0.57 65.36
CA GLY A 290 51.05 0.74 64.77
C GLY A 290 51.06 1.45 63.41
N ILE A 291 49.91 1.93 62.93
CA ILE A 291 49.78 2.73 61.72
C ILE A 291 49.47 4.18 62.12
N PRO A 292 50.13 5.19 61.54
CA PRO A 292 49.82 6.59 61.81
C PRO A 292 48.34 6.90 61.57
N LEU A 293 47.74 7.72 62.44
CA LEU A 293 46.30 7.98 62.45
C LEU A 293 45.73 8.37 61.07
N ILE A 294 46.42 9.27 60.36
CA ILE A 294 46.03 9.75 59.03
C ILE A 294 46.08 8.61 57.99
N SER A 295 47.11 7.78 58.03
CA SER A 295 47.23 6.61 57.16
C SER A 295 46.16 5.56 57.44
N PHE A 296 45.82 5.35 58.71
CA PHE A 296 44.74 4.43 59.08
C PHE A 296 43.40 4.85 58.47
N PHE A 297 43.03 6.12 58.61
CA PHE A 297 41.79 6.64 58.01
C PHE A 297 41.83 6.65 56.49
N GLY A 298 42.98 6.92 55.87
CA GLY A 298 43.11 6.87 54.42
C GLY A 298 43.01 5.45 53.85
N PHE A 299 43.58 4.44 54.52
CA PHE A 299 43.38 3.03 54.16
C PHE A 299 41.94 2.57 54.39
N LEU A 300 41.32 2.96 55.52
CA LEU A 300 39.92 2.66 55.81
C LEU A 300 39.00 3.27 54.75
N GLY A 301 39.24 4.52 54.36
CA GLY A 301 38.50 5.20 53.28
C GLY A 301 38.68 4.51 51.93
N ALA A 302 39.91 4.15 51.56
CA ALA A 302 40.19 3.40 50.33
C ALA A 302 39.50 2.03 50.32
N PHE A 303 39.48 1.33 51.46
CA PHE A 303 38.80 0.04 51.61
C PHE A 303 37.27 0.16 51.46
N ILE A 304 36.65 1.12 52.15
CA ILE A 304 35.19 1.36 52.06
C ILE A 304 34.78 1.70 50.62
N LEU A 305 35.53 2.60 49.96
CA LEU A 305 35.26 2.97 48.57
C LEU A 305 35.45 1.78 47.61
N SER A 306 36.47 0.95 47.83
CA SER A 306 36.69 -0.26 47.02
C SER A 306 35.52 -1.24 47.13
N VAL A 307 35.05 -1.52 48.34
CA VAL A 307 33.89 -2.38 48.59
C VAL A 307 32.63 -1.79 47.94
N TRP A 308 32.42 -0.48 48.06
CA TRP A 308 31.29 0.21 47.46
C TRP A 308 31.29 0.11 45.93
N VAL A 309 32.43 0.29 45.26
CA VAL A 309 32.56 0.15 43.80
C VAL A 309 32.25 -1.28 43.35
N VAL A 310 32.78 -2.29 44.05
CA VAL A 310 32.51 -3.69 43.75
C VAL A 310 31.00 -3.98 43.87
N PHE A 311 30.35 -3.47 44.91
CA PHE A 311 28.93 -3.62 45.12
C PHE A 311 28.08 -2.90 44.05
N ASP A 312 28.44 -1.66 43.66
CA ASP A 312 27.75 -0.93 42.58
C ASP A 312 27.89 -1.63 41.22
N ILE A 313 29.04 -2.26 40.94
CA ILE A 313 29.24 -3.07 39.74
C ILE A 313 28.34 -4.30 39.76
N TRP A 314 28.25 -4.99 40.90
CA TRP A 314 27.51 -6.25 41.02
C TRP A 314 26.00 -6.06 41.02
N ARG A 315 25.49 -4.98 41.63
CA ARG A 315 24.05 -4.67 41.70
C ARG A 315 23.46 -4.18 40.37
N ARG A 316 24.30 -3.72 39.42
CA ARG A 316 23.87 -3.12 38.15
C ARG A 316 24.26 -3.93 36.91
N ARG A 317 24.70 -5.18 37.09
CA ARG A 317 24.66 -6.23 36.06
C ARG A 317 23.27 -6.86 36.06
#